data_AF-A0A8S1E446-F1
#
_entry.id   AF-A0A8S1E446-F1
#
_cell.length_a   1.000
_cell.length_b   1.000
_cell.length_c   1.000
_cell.angle_alpha   90.00
_cell.angle_beta   90.00
_cell.angle_gamma   90.00
#
_symmetry.space_group_name_H-M   'P 1'
#
loop_
_entity.id
_entity.type
_entity.pdbx_description
1 polymer ?
#
loop_
_entity_poly.entity_id
_entity_poly.type
_entity_poly.pdbx_seq_one_letter_code
_entity_poly.pdbx_strand_id
1 'polypeptide(L)'
;MLKLYLENMYPFVVCPCLPEKKSVYSWNAATNSSDTFDPDFVDRRRAGLETFLIRVASHPIICRDVVLLMFLQQNEGWQDKLKDYAGYITKAESKLKSLSLPSRLKNPDKRFEVYHKYGSDLHLNISSTLKLRSKALEKQYCLHKLHANYGRVFSEWSAIEKEMGDGLQRAGHYMDSYASCIDSTLEEEELVADQLKEYLYLANSLQSVCRKQQIMQLNLERAMAVVDSKNIEKQRIQQGKSSLMSRLFGAVDSEEIREAKLEELEHKITQENNSVIVAQADLK
;
A
#
# COMPACT_ATOMS: atom_id res chain seq x y z
N MET A 1 -6.79 6.88 10.30
CA MET A 1 -6.07 6.54 11.55
C MET A 1 -6.17 5.05 11.86
N LEU A 2 -7.38 4.48 11.95
CA LEU A 2 -7.58 3.04 12.20
C LEU A 2 -6.77 2.10 11.27
N LYS A 3 -6.85 2.28 9.93
CA LYS A 3 -6.06 1.45 9.00
C LYS A 3 -4.56 1.44 9.31
N LEU A 4 -3.98 2.61 9.56
CA LEU A 4 -2.56 2.74 9.87
C LEU A 4 -2.24 1.98 11.17
N TYR A 5 -3.14 2.04 12.16
CA TYR A 5 -3.00 1.31 13.42
C TYR A 5 -2.93 -0.20 13.18
N LEU A 6 -3.95 -0.73 12.49
CA LEU A 6 -4.04 -2.15 12.14
C LEU A 6 -2.82 -2.61 11.32
N GLU A 7 -2.37 -1.81 10.37
CA GLU A 7 -1.19 -2.11 9.54
C GLU A 7 0.12 -2.23 10.32
N ASN A 8 0.27 -1.54 11.45
CA ASN A 8 1.49 -1.66 12.27
C ASN A 8 1.35 -2.71 13.38
N MET A 9 0.15 -2.88 13.95
CA MET A 9 -0.12 -3.92 14.94
C MET A 9 -0.07 -5.32 14.32
N TYR A 10 -0.52 -5.44 13.07
CA TYR A 10 -0.56 -6.68 12.31
C TYR A 10 0.27 -6.57 11.02
N PRO A 11 1.61 -6.48 11.13
CA PRO A 11 2.49 -6.23 9.99
C PRO A 11 2.51 -7.38 8.97
N PHE A 12 2.10 -8.57 9.39
CA PHE A 12 2.00 -9.78 8.57
C PHE A 12 0.63 -9.93 7.86
N VAL A 13 -0.35 -9.08 8.16
CA VAL A 13 -1.68 -9.16 7.56
C VAL A 13 -1.79 -8.23 6.37
N VAL A 14 -2.34 -8.74 5.26
CA VAL A 14 -2.76 -7.92 4.12
C VAL A 14 -4.04 -7.17 4.52
N CYS A 15 -3.85 -6.00 5.12
CA CYS A 15 -4.96 -5.17 5.57
C CYS A 15 -5.78 -4.66 4.37
N PRO A 16 -7.12 -4.79 4.39
CA PRO A 16 -7.98 -4.22 3.36
C PRO A 16 -7.69 -2.74 3.14
N CYS A 17 -7.86 -2.29 1.90
CA CYS A 17 -7.52 -0.93 1.54
C CYS A 17 -8.67 0.03 1.79
N LEU A 18 -8.34 1.30 2.05
CA LEU A 18 -9.35 2.35 2.06
C LEU A 18 -9.65 2.77 0.61
N PRO A 19 -10.89 3.19 0.32
CA PRO A 19 -11.22 3.79 -0.97
C PRO A 19 -10.38 5.04 -1.23
N GLU A 20 -10.31 5.43 -2.50
CA GLU A 20 -9.51 6.57 -2.93
C GLU A 20 -9.97 7.89 -2.31
N LYS A 21 -9.00 8.78 -2.06
CA LYS A 21 -9.28 10.14 -1.58
C LYS A 21 -9.69 11.08 -2.72
N LYS A 22 -9.31 10.75 -3.95
CA LYS A 22 -9.57 11.48 -5.19
C LYS A 22 -9.70 10.45 -6.30
N SER A 23 -10.58 10.66 -7.26
CA SER A 23 -10.77 9.75 -8.39
C SER A 23 -9.58 9.80 -9.35
N VAL A 24 -8.76 8.75 -9.37
CA VAL A 24 -7.53 8.69 -10.21
C VAL A 24 -7.79 8.07 -11.58
N TYR A 25 -8.78 7.18 -11.68
CA TYR A 25 -9.05 6.38 -12.87
C TYR A 25 -10.40 6.69 -13.55
N SER A 26 -11.01 7.82 -13.23
CA SER A 26 -12.21 8.26 -13.96
C SER A 26 -11.88 8.55 -15.42
N TRP A 27 -12.78 8.18 -16.33
CA TRP A 27 -12.68 8.53 -17.75
C TRP A 27 -13.02 10.01 -18.02
N ASN A 28 -13.85 10.64 -17.18
CA ASN A 28 -14.27 12.03 -17.34
C ASN A 28 -13.43 13.01 -16.50
N ALA A 29 -12.12 12.76 -16.41
CA ALA A 29 -11.23 13.45 -15.49
C ALA A 29 -11.24 15.00 -15.62
N ALA A 30 -11.66 15.54 -16.76
CA ALA A 30 -11.80 16.99 -16.97
C ALA A 30 -13.04 17.62 -16.29
N THR A 31 -14.10 16.86 -15.99
CA THR A 31 -15.35 17.41 -15.44
C THR A 31 -15.63 17.00 -13.99
N ASN A 32 -15.24 15.79 -13.55
CA ASN A 32 -15.64 15.26 -12.22
C ASN A 32 -14.46 14.87 -11.29
N SER A 33 -13.19 15.09 -11.67
CA SER A 33 -12.05 14.56 -10.89
C SER A 33 -11.70 15.35 -9.62
N SER A 34 -12.21 16.58 -9.46
CA SER A 34 -11.85 17.47 -8.36
C SER A 34 -12.94 17.68 -7.32
N ASP A 35 -14.19 17.35 -7.62
CA ASP A 35 -15.30 17.56 -6.69
C ASP A 35 -15.42 16.38 -5.72
N THR A 36 -14.84 16.53 -4.53
CA THR A 36 -14.93 15.53 -3.47
C THR A 36 -16.32 15.48 -2.81
N PHE A 37 -17.23 16.38 -3.17
CA PHE A 37 -18.61 16.44 -2.69
C PHE A 37 -19.63 15.92 -3.71
N ASP A 38 -19.16 15.47 -4.88
CA ASP A 38 -19.98 14.76 -5.85
C ASP A 38 -20.74 13.59 -5.18
N PRO A 39 -22.08 13.54 -5.23
CA PRO A 39 -22.87 12.51 -4.56
C PRO A 39 -22.45 11.09 -4.93
N ASP A 40 -22.12 10.84 -6.20
CA ASP A 40 -21.72 9.51 -6.68
C ASP A 40 -20.34 9.13 -6.13
N PHE A 41 -19.39 10.07 -6.07
CA PHE A 41 -18.12 9.86 -5.39
C PHE A 41 -18.29 9.59 -3.89
N VAL A 42 -19.17 10.34 -3.21
CA VAL A 42 -19.44 10.17 -1.78
C VAL A 42 -20.05 8.79 -1.51
N ASP A 43 -21.03 8.35 -2.30
CA ASP A 43 -21.65 7.04 -2.11
C ASP A 43 -20.68 5.88 -2.41
N ARG A 44 -19.91 5.97 -3.50
CA ARG A 44 -18.83 5.00 -3.79
C ARG A 44 -17.82 4.92 -2.66
N ARG A 45 -17.46 6.06 -2.08
CA ARG A 45 -16.54 6.11 -0.93
C ARG A 45 -17.18 5.50 0.32
N ARG A 46 -18.47 5.76 0.59
CA ARG A 46 -19.21 5.14 1.69
C ARG A 46 -19.23 3.61 1.53
N ALA A 47 -19.57 3.11 0.35
CA ALA A 47 -19.56 1.67 0.05
C ALA A 47 -18.16 1.06 0.20
N GLY A 48 -17.11 1.73 -0.29
CA GLY A 48 -15.72 1.27 -0.11
C GLY A 48 -15.28 1.25 1.36
N LEU A 49 -15.74 2.20 2.19
CA LEU A 49 -15.48 2.20 3.64
C LEU A 49 -16.24 1.08 4.34
N GLU A 50 -17.49 0.82 3.95
CA GLU A 50 -18.28 -0.30 4.45
C GLU A 50 -17.60 -1.64 4.13
N THR A 51 -17.19 -1.86 2.87
CA THR A 51 -16.43 -3.05 2.47
C THR A 51 -15.13 -3.19 3.26
N PHE A 52 -14.40 -2.09 3.50
CA PHE A 52 -13.21 -2.10 4.35
C PHE A 52 -13.54 -2.61 5.77
N LEU A 53 -14.57 -2.06 6.41
CA LEU A 53 -14.96 -2.44 7.77
C LEU A 53 -15.43 -3.89 7.84
N ILE A 54 -16.25 -4.33 6.89
CA ILE A 54 -16.72 -5.72 6.81
C ILE A 54 -15.54 -6.68 6.67
N ARG A 55 -14.59 -6.40 5.77
CA ARG A 55 -13.42 -7.26 5.57
C ARG A 55 -12.51 -7.31 6.79
N VAL A 56 -12.32 -6.17 7.45
CA VAL A 56 -11.54 -6.09 8.70
C VAL A 56 -12.23 -6.86 9.82
N ALA A 57 -13.54 -6.69 9.99
CA ALA A 57 -14.34 -7.42 10.98
C ALA A 57 -14.49 -8.91 10.67
N SER A 58 -14.37 -9.32 9.41
CA SER A 58 -14.38 -10.73 9.01
C SER A 58 -13.01 -11.41 9.13
N HIS A 59 -11.95 -10.65 9.36
CA HIS A 59 -10.60 -11.20 9.45
C HIS A 59 -10.41 -11.99 10.76
N PRO A 60 -9.93 -13.26 10.73
CA PRO A 60 -9.88 -14.13 11.92
C PRO A 60 -9.10 -13.58 13.12
N ILE A 61 -8.13 -12.71 12.86
CA ILE A 61 -7.25 -12.12 13.88
C ILE A 61 -7.69 -10.71 14.26
N ILE A 62 -8.08 -9.88 13.27
CA ILE A 62 -8.29 -8.44 13.49
C ILE A 62 -9.67 -8.17 14.09
N CYS A 63 -10.64 -9.07 13.88
CA CYS A 63 -12.00 -8.91 14.40
C CYS A 63 -12.08 -8.79 15.93
N ARG A 64 -11.04 -9.24 16.65
CA ARG A 64 -10.94 -9.18 18.12
C ARG A 64 -10.10 -8.00 18.61
N ASP A 65 -9.64 -7.13 17.72
CA ASP A 65 -8.83 -5.97 18.07
C ASP A 65 -9.64 -4.97 18.91
N VAL A 66 -9.08 -4.56 20.05
CA VAL A 66 -9.78 -3.69 21.01
C VAL A 66 -10.05 -2.31 20.41
N VAL A 67 -9.10 -1.75 19.66
CA VAL A 67 -9.26 -0.43 19.05
C VAL A 67 -10.28 -0.47 17.92
N LEU A 68 -10.33 -1.54 17.13
CA LEU A 68 -11.40 -1.76 16.15
C LEU A 68 -12.77 -1.80 16.81
N LEU A 69 -12.93 -2.60 17.88
CA LEU A 69 -14.21 -2.71 18.58
C LEU A 69 -14.65 -1.36 19.18
N MET A 70 -13.71 -0.62 19.79
CA MET A 70 -13.99 0.73 20.27
C MET A 70 -14.36 1.68 19.13
N PHE A 71 -13.66 1.63 18.00
CA PHE A 71 -13.99 2.43 16.82
C PHE A 71 -15.41 2.15 16.30
N LEU A 72 -15.87 0.90 16.37
CA LEU A 72 -17.21 0.51 15.93
C LEU A 72 -18.32 0.85 16.95
N GLN A 73 -18.00 0.88 18.25
CA GLN A 73 -18.99 1.00 19.32
C GLN A 73 -19.04 2.40 19.96
N GLN A 74 -17.99 3.20 19.82
CA GLN A 74 -17.85 4.48 20.51
C GLN A 74 -17.62 5.61 19.50
N ASN A 75 -18.36 6.71 19.66
CA ASN A 75 -18.17 7.91 18.84
C ASN A 75 -16.86 8.64 19.16
N GLU A 76 -16.39 8.58 20.41
CA GLU A 76 -15.22 9.31 20.92
C GLU A 76 -14.33 8.40 21.80
N GLY A 77 -13.12 8.85 22.15
CA GLY A 77 -12.21 8.16 23.07
C GLY A 77 -11.35 7.03 22.49
N TRP A 78 -11.76 6.39 21.38
CA TRP A 78 -10.92 5.38 20.70
C TRP A 78 -9.61 5.95 20.17
N GLN A 79 -9.58 7.25 19.84
CA GLN A 79 -8.38 7.96 19.40
C GLN A 79 -7.38 8.17 20.54
N ASP A 80 -7.85 8.31 21.77
CA ASP A 80 -6.95 8.44 22.92
C ASP A 80 -6.31 7.11 23.27
N LYS A 81 -7.01 5.99 23.03
CA LYS A 81 -6.38 4.66 23.07
C LYS A 81 -5.26 4.50 22.05
N LEU A 82 -5.34 5.12 20.88
CA LEU A 82 -4.20 5.15 19.94
C LEU A 82 -2.97 5.85 20.55
N LYS A 83 -3.17 6.83 21.44
CA LYS A 83 -2.09 7.50 22.17
C LYS A 83 -1.54 6.66 23.31
N ASP A 84 -2.32 5.80 23.96
CA ASP A 84 -1.77 4.80 24.91
C ASP A 84 -0.78 3.86 24.21
N TYR A 85 -1.03 3.57 22.93
CA TYR A 85 -0.07 2.87 22.09
C TYR A 85 1.12 3.75 21.64
N ALA A 86 1.31 5.00 22.14
CA ALA A 86 2.24 6.07 21.68
C ALA A 86 3.65 5.66 21.21
N GLY A 87 4.18 4.50 21.62
CA GLY A 87 5.31 3.88 20.92
C GLY A 87 5.03 3.57 19.43
N TYR A 88 3.78 3.59 19.00
CA TYR A 88 3.26 3.28 17.67
C TYR A 88 3.60 4.37 16.63
N ILE A 89 3.44 5.66 16.95
CA ILE A 89 3.77 6.74 16.00
C ILE A 89 5.29 6.78 15.81
N THR A 90 6.06 6.70 16.90
CA THR A 90 7.54 6.71 16.86
C THR A 90 8.11 5.44 16.21
N LYS A 91 7.50 4.26 16.43
CA LYS A 91 7.83 3.01 15.71
C LYS A 91 7.44 3.08 14.23
N ALA A 92 6.31 3.68 13.88
CA ALA A 92 5.89 3.84 12.48
C ALA A 92 6.82 4.82 11.73
N GLU A 93 7.20 5.94 12.35
CA GLU A 93 8.13 6.93 11.79
C GLU A 93 9.56 6.38 11.65
N SER A 94 10.07 5.65 12.66
CA SER A 94 11.38 5.00 12.58
C SER A 94 11.40 3.87 11.54
N LYS A 95 10.32 3.08 11.42
CA LYS A 95 10.15 2.10 10.34
C LYS A 95 10.10 2.76 8.96
N LEU A 96 9.38 3.87 8.80
CA LEU A 96 9.36 4.67 7.57
C LEU A 96 10.75 5.19 7.16
N LYS A 97 11.58 5.62 8.12
CA LYS A 97 12.98 6.02 7.86
C LYS A 97 13.88 4.82 7.50
N SER A 98 13.61 3.64 8.05
CA SER A 98 14.33 2.41 7.66
C SER A 98 13.91 1.86 6.28
N LEU A 99 12.65 2.09 5.84
CA LEU A 99 12.14 1.77 4.50
C LEU A 99 12.86 2.54 3.38
N SER A 100 13.46 3.69 3.66
CA SER A 100 14.11 4.54 2.66
C SER A 100 15.59 4.20 2.38
N LEU A 101 16.19 3.23 3.08
CA LEU A 101 17.59 2.86 2.86
C LEU A 101 17.70 1.70 1.87
N PRO A 102 18.39 1.88 0.72
CA PRO A 102 18.70 0.77 -0.19
C PRO A 102 19.77 -0.12 0.44
N SER A 103 19.35 -1.00 1.35
CA SER A 103 20.20 -2.04 1.93
C SER A 103 19.73 -3.37 1.36
N ARG A 104 20.62 -4.07 0.65
CA ARG A 104 20.33 -5.37 0.08
C ARG A 104 20.39 -6.43 1.19
N LEU A 105 19.33 -7.22 1.33
CA LEU A 105 19.31 -8.38 2.21
C LEU A 105 20.41 -9.37 1.79
N LYS A 106 21.11 -9.96 2.77
CA LYS A 106 22.10 -11.00 2.49
C LYS A 106 21.40 -12.30 2.08
N ASN A 107 20.32 -12.67 2.78
CA ASN A 107 19.63 -13.95 2.57
C ASN A 107 18.11 -13.78 2.44
N PRO A 108 17.59 -13.06 1.43
CA PRO A 108 16.17 -12.74 1.32
C PRO A 108 15.27 -14.00 1.33
N ASP A 109 14.13 -13.92 2.01
CA ASP A 109 13.11 -14.99 1.94
C ASP A 109 12.47 -15.01 0.54
N LYS A 110 12.78 -16.06 -0.22
CA LYS A 110 12.29 -16.28 -1.59
C LYS A 110 10.77 -16.23 -1.71
N ARG A 111 10.03 -16.62 -0.67
CA ARG A 111 8.56 -16.56 -0.70
C ARG A 111 8.08 -15.11 -0.79
N PHE A 112 8.69 -14.22 -0.01
CA PHE A 112 8.35 -12.80 -0.04
C PHE A 112 8.84 -12.10 -1.31
N GLU A 113 9.92 -12.57 -1.95
CA GLU A 113 10.31 -12.11 -3.29
C GLU A 113 9.23 -12.46 -4.33
N VAL A 114 8.73 -13.70 -4.30
CA VAL A 114 7.64 -14.15 -5.19
C VAL A 114 6.37 -13.34 -4.95
N TYR A 115 5.95 -13.16 -3.69
CA TYR A 115 4.76 -12.38 -3.36
C TYR A 115 4.89 -10.89 -3.71
N HIS A 116 6.07 -10.29 -3.47
CA HIS A 116 6.31 -8.91 -3.84
C HIS A 116 6.24 -8.75 -5.36
N LYS A 117 6.88 -9.65 -6.12
CA LYS A 117 6.82 -9.65 -7.58
C LYS A 117 5.38 -9.81 -8.08
N TYR A 118 4.65 -10.79 -7.57
CA TYR A 118 3.24 -10.99 -7.90
C TYR A 118 2.41 -9.73 -7.64
N GLY A 119 2.58 -9.11 -6.46
CA GLY A 119 1.89 -7.85 -6.13
C GLY A 119 2.26 -6.70 -7.06
N SER A 120 3.53 -6.58 -7.44
CA SER A 120 3.99 -5.56 -8.41
C SER A 120 3.42 -5.79 -9.81
N ASP A 121 3.45 -7.04 -10.29
CA ASP A 121 2.94 -7.41 -11.62
C ASP A 121 1.41 -7.22 -11.68
N LEU A 122 0.69 -7.65 -10.64
CA LEU A 122 -0.76 -7.45 -10.52
C LEU A 122 -1.12 -5.96 -10.50
N HIS A 123 -0.40 -5.16 -9.71
CA HIS A 123 -0.61 -3.72 -9.66
C HIS A 123 -0.39 -3.06 -11.03
N LEU A 124 0.71 -3.40 -11.70
CA LEU A 124 1.05 -2.88 -13.03
C LEU A 124 -0.03 -3.22 -14.05
N ASN A 125 -0.44 -4.48 -14.10
CA ASN A 125 -1.43 -4.98 -15.06
C ASN A 125 -2.78 -4.29 -14.84
N ILE A 126 -3.30 -4.26 -13.61
CA ILE A 126 -4.58 -3.62 -13.31
C ILE A 126 -4.52 -2.11 -13.58
N SER A 127 -3.45 -1.43 -13.16
CA SER A 127 -3.27 0.00 -13.43
C SER A 127 -3.26 0.30 -14.92
N SER A 128 -2.64 -0.57 -15.73
CA SER A 128 -2.61 -0.44 -17.18
C SER A 128 -3.98 -0.68 -17.80
N THR A 129 -4.71 -1.70 -17.35
CA THR A 129 -6.10 -1.98 -17.77
C THR A 129 -7.02 -0.80 -17.44
N LEU A 130 -6.97 -0.26 -16.22
CA LEU A 130 -7.78 0.89 -15.81
C LEU A 130 -7.50 2.13 -16.68
N LYS A 131 -6.23 2.38 -17.03
CA LYS A 131 -5.84 3.48 -17.93
C LYS A 131 -6.33 3.26 -19.36
N LEU A 132 -6.21 2.03 -19.89
CA LEU A 132 -6.68 1.71 -21.23
C LEU A 132 -8.20 1.85 -21.32
N ARG A 133 -8.92 1.32 -20.32
CA ARG A 133 -10.36 1.47 -20.16
C ARG A 133 -10.75 2.95 -20.17
N SER A 134 -10.18 3.76 -19.28
CA SER A 134 -10.48 5.19 -19.19
C SER A 134 -10.35 5.90 -20.56
N LYS A 135 -9.28 5.61 -21.32
CA LYS A 135 -9.11 6.13 -22.69
C LYS A 135 -10.13 5.60 -23.69
N ALA A 136 -10.59 4.35 -23.56
CA ALA A 136 -11.60 3.78 -24.44
C ALA A 136 -12.96 4.44 -24.20
N LEU A 137 -13.33 4.67 -22.95
CA LEU A 137 -14.58 5.35 -22.58
C LEU A 137 -14.59 6.81 -23.00
N GLU A 138 -13.47 7.51 -22.86
CA GLU A 138 -13.34 8.88 -23.38
C GLU A 138 -13.65 8.93 -24.88
N LYS A 139 -13.16 7.97 -25.66
CA LYS A 139 -13.47 7.86 -27.10
C LYS A 139 -14.93 7.51 -27.36
N GLN A 140 -15.52 6.58 -26.61
CA GLN A 140 -16.94 6.25 -26.72
C GLN A 140 -17.82 7.46 -26.41
N TYR A 141 -17.48 8.23 -25.39
CA TYR A 141 -18.19 9.45 -25.04
C TYR A 141 -18.08 10.53 -26.13
N CYS A 142 -16.94 10.66 -26.79
CA CYS A 142 -16.81 11.51 -27.98
C CYS A 142 -17.74 11.07 -29.12
N LEU A 143 -17.88 9.75 -29.35
CA LEU A 143 -18.82 9.21 -30.34
C LEU A 143 -20.28 9.48 -29.94
N HIS A 144 -20.62 9.32 -28.66
CA HIS A 144 -21.93 9.71 -28.13
C HIS A 144 -22.26 11.15 -28.48
N LYS A 145 -21.35 12.09 -28.18
CA LYS A 145 -21.55 13.52 -28.49
C LYS A 145 -21.72 13.78 -29.98
N LEU A 146 -20.97 13.06 -30.81
CA LEU A 146 -21.07 13.18 -32.26
C LEU A 146 -22.43 12.70 -32.78
N HIS A 147 -22.89 11.51 -32.34
CA HIS A 147 -24.19 10.98 -32.71
C HIS A 147 -25.33 11.88 -32.22
N ALA A 148 -25.28 12.36 -30.97
CA ALA A 148 -26.28 13.30 -30.44
C ALA A 148 -26.35 14.59 -31.28
N ASN A 149 -25.20 15.11 -31.73
CA ASN A 149 -25.18 16.28 -32.60
C ASN A 149 -25.77 15.98 -34.00
N TYR A 150 -25.47 14.82 -34.58
CA TYR A 150 -26.10 14.41 -35.84
C TYR A 150 -27.61 14.19 -35.69
N GLY A 151 -28.05 13.60 -34.59
CA GLY A 151 -29.47 13.43 -34.25
C GLY A 151 -30.22 14.76 -34.27
N ARG A 152 -29.65 15.76 -33.59
CA ARG A 152 -30.14 17.13 -33.62
C ARG A 152 -30.13 17.74 -35.02
N VAL A 153 -28.99 17.74 -35.72
CA VAL A 153 -28.85 18.38 -37.03
C VAL A 153 -29.78 17.76 -38.07
N PHE A 154 -29.94 16.43 -38.09
CA PHE A 154 -30.86 15.76 -38.99
C PHE A 154 -32.32 16.06 -38.66
N SER A 155 -32.68 16.19 -37.38
CA SER A 155 -34.02 16.57 -36.95
C SER A 155 -34.34 18.05 -37.24
N GLU A 156 -33.34 18.94 -37.16
CA GLU A 156 -33.50 20.35 -37.55
C GLU A 156 -33.60 20.49 -39.08
N TRP A 157 -32.79 19.74 -39.83
CA TRP A 157 -32.82 19.75 -41.29
C TRP A 157 -34.11 19.13 -41.83
N SER A 158 -34.62 18.06 -41.21
CA SER A 158 -35.90 17.45 -41.61
C SER A 158 -37.07 18.43 -41.58
N ALA A 159 -37.03 19.44 -40.69
CA ALA A 159 -38.09 20.44 -40.54
C ALA A 159 -38.11 21.50 -41.66
N ILE A 160 -36.99 21.71 -42.36
CA ILE A 160 -36.87 22.71 -43.44
C ILE A 160 -36.79 22.06 -44.84
N GLU A 161 -36.39 20.80 -44.91
CA GLU A 161 -36.21 20.06 -46.16
C GLU A 161 -37.53 19.51 -46.71
N LYS A 162 -37.73 19.60 -48.03
CA LYS A 162 -39.06 19.37 -48.63
C LYS A 162 -39.26 17.96 -49.19
N GLU A 163 -38.21 17.32 -49.67
CA GLU A 163 -38.34 16.03 -50.38
C GLU A 163 -37.95 14.83 -49.52
N MET A 164 -36.99 14.99 -48.62
CA MET A 164 -36.40 13.90 -47.83
C MET A 164 -36.58 14.04 -46.31
N GLY A 165 -37.51 14.88 -45.86
CA GLY A 165 -37.76 15.17 -44.43
C GLY A 165 -37.96 13.90 -43.58
N ASP A 166 -38.84 12.99 -44.00
CA ASP A 166 -39.09 11.73 -43.28
C ASP A 166 -37.85 10.82 -43.20
N GLY A 167 -37.00 10.86 -44.23
CA GLY A 167 -35.72 10.14 -44.25
C GLY A 167 -34.75 10.70 -43.22
N LEU A 168 -34.59 12.03 -43.21
CA LEU A 168 -33.74 12.76 -42.27
C LEU A 168 -34.23 12.60 -40.83
N GLN A 169 -35.54 12.67 -40.56
CA GLN A 169 -36.08 12.49 -39.22
C GLN A 169 -35.80 11.09 -38.67
N ARG A 170 -35.99 10.05 -39.51
CA ARG A 170 -35.64 8.68 -39.13
C ARG A 170 -34.14 8.53 -38.87
N ALA A 171 -33.29 9.10 -39.73
CA ALA A 171 -31.84 9.10 -39.51
C ALA A 171 -31.46 9.81 -38.21
N GLY A 172 -32.12 10.92 -37.88
CA GLY A 172 -31.95 11.63 -36.62
C GLY A 172 -32.26 10.75 -35.41
N HIS A 173 -33.43 10.11 -35.40
CA HIS A 173 -33.82 9.17 -34.34
C HIS A 173 -32.87 7.97 -34.20
N TYR A 174 -32.33 7.44 -35.31
CA TYR A 174 -31.30 6.40 -35.25
C TYR A 174 -30.03 6.91 -34.54
N MET A 175 -29.59 8.13 -34.84
CA MET A 175 -28.42 8.72 -34.19
C MET A 175 -28.66 8.98 -32.70
N ASP A 176 -29.84 9.46 -32.31
CA ASP A 176 -30.22 9.63 -30.90
C ASP A 176 -30.25 8.28 -30.15
N SER A 177 -30.72 7.23 -30.81
CA SER A 177 -30.72 5.86 -30.26
C SER A 177 -29.28 5.35 -30.04
N TYR A 178 -28.36 5.63 -30.98
CA TYR A 178 -26.94 5.29 -30.79
C TYR A 178 -26.26 6.10 -29.68
N ALA A 179 -26.62 7.38 -29.54
CA ALA A 179 -26.09 8.21 -28.46
C ALA A 179 -26.53 7.66 -27.09
N SER A 180 -27.82 7.41 -26.89
CA SER A 180 -28.38 6.93 -25.60
C SER A 180 -27.89 5.55 -25.16
N CYS A 181 -27.54 4.66 -26.10
CA CYS A 181 -27.00 3.34 -25.77
C CYS A 181 -25.70 3.40 -24.96
N ILE A 182 -24.87 4.43 -25.21
CA ILE A 182 -23.54 4.56 -24.61
C ILE A 182 -23.63 4.85 -23.10
N ASP A 183 -24.65 5.56 -22.62
CA ASP A 183 -24.75 5.96 -21.21
C ASP A 183 -24.78 4.75 -20.27
N SER A 184 -25.60 3.74 -20.59
CA SER A 184 -25.65 2.48 -19.84
C SER A 184 -24.32 1.73 -19.83
N THR A 185 -23.60 1.73 -20.95
CA THR A 185 -22.27 1.10 -21.07
C THR A 185 -21.25 1.81 -20.19
N LEU A 186 -21.28 3.15 -20.14
CA LEU A 186 -20.38 3.94 -19.31
C LEU A 186 -20.60 3.66 -17.81
N GLU A 187 -21.86 3.53 -17.38
CA GLU A 187 -22.22 3.19 -15.99
C GLU A 187 -21.74 1.79 -15.60
N GLU A 188 -22.02 0.77 -16.41
CA GLU A 188 -21.57 -0.61 -16.16
C GLU A 188 -20.05 -0.70 -16.06
N GLU A 189 -19.35 0.00 -16.95
CA GLU A 189 -17.90 0.05 -16.94
C GLU A 189 -17.36 0.68 -15.64
N GLU A 190 -18.02 1.70 -15.08
CA GLU A 190 -17.57 2.33 -13.82
C GLU A 190 -17.63 1.34 -12.65
N LEU A 191 -18.65 0.48 -12.61
CA LEU A 191 -18.75 -0.59 -11.62
C LEU A 191 -17.59 -1.60 -11.75
N VAL A 192 -17.23 -1.96 -12.98
CA VAL A 192 -16.07 -2.83 -13.25
C VAL A 192 -14.77 -2.16 -12.79
N ALA A 193 -14.61 -0.86 -13.03
CA ALA A 193 -13.44 -0.11 -12.59
C ALA A 193 -13.30 -0.12 -11.07
N ASP A 194 -14.39 0.08 -10.33
CA ASP A 194 -14.36 0.08 -8.87
C ASP A 194 -13.95 -1.29 -8.32
N GLN A 195 -14.44 -2.39 -8.89
CA GLN A 195 -13.99 -3.75 -8.52
C GLN A 195 -12.49 -3.94 -8.81
N LEU A 196 -12.01 -3.52 -9.98
CA LEU A 196 -10.60 -3.61 -10.34
C LEU A 196 -9.70 -2.78 -9.41
N LYS A 197 -10.15 -1.58 -9.02
CA LYS A 197 -9.43 -0.73 -8.04
C LYS A 197 -9.26 -1.44 -6.71
N GLU A 198 -10.22 -2.23 -6.25
CA GLU A 198 -10.05 -3.00 -5.00
C GLU A 198 -8.86 -3.97 -5.09
N TYR A 199 -8.74 -4.72 -6.18
CA TYR A 199 -7.60 -5.61 -6.41
C TYR A 199 -6.29 -4.83 -6.57
N LEU A 200 -6.32 -3.69 -7.25
CA LEU A 200 -5.17 -2.77 -7.36
C LEU A 200 -4.65 -2.35 -5.98
N TYR A 201 -5.57 -1.99 -5.07
CA TYR A 201 -5.19 -1.58 -3.73
C TYR A 201 -4.73 -2.77 -2.90
N LEU A 202 -5.39 -3.93 -2.98
CA LEU A 202 -4.94 -5.15 -2.30
C LEU A 202 -3.52 -5.54 -2.73
N ALA A 203 -3.18 -5.38 -4.01
CA ALA A 203 -1.83 -5.58 -4.52
C ALA A 203 -0.81 -4.63 -3.84
N ASN A 204 -1.20 -3.39 -3.54
CA ASN A 204 -0.38 -2.46 -2.78
C ASN A 204 -0.24 -2.87 -1.31
N SER A 205 -1.33 -3.31 -0.68
CA SER A 205 -1.28 -3.83 0.70
C SER A 205 -0.36 -5.05 0.80
N LEU A 206 -0.41 -5.97 -0.17
CA LEU A 206 0.50 -7.12 -0.23
C LEU A 206 1.97 -6.68 -0.34
N GLN A 207 2.28 -5.75 -1.26
CA GLN A 207 3.63 -5.20 -1.39
C GLN A 207 4.11 -4.53 -0.09
N SER A 208 3.22 -3.83 0.63
CA SER A 208 3.52 -3.22 1.93
C SER A 208 3.89 -4.27 2.99
N VAL A 209 3.16 -5.39 3.07
CA VAL A 209 3.50 -6.52 3.94
C VAL A 209 4.87 -7.08 3.60
N CYS A 210 5.16 -7.31 2.31
CA CYS A 210 6.47 -7.81 1.88
C CYS A 210 7.61 -6.85 2.27
N ARG A 211 7.43 -5.53 2.09
CA ARG A 211 8.44 -4.54 2.48
C ARG A 211 8.66 -4.49 4.00
N LYS A 212 7.59 -4.62 4.79
CA LYS A 212 7.70 -4.70 6.26
C LYS A 212 8.48 -5.94 6.69
N GLN A 213 8.21 -7.08 6.07
CA GLN A 213 8.97 -8.31 6.32
C GLN A 213 10.45 -8.13 5.98
N GLN A 214 10.76 -7.54 4.83
CA GLN A 214 12.15 -7.28 4.42
C GLN A 214 12.88 -6.39 5.43
N ILE A 215 12.20 -5.43 6.05
CA ILE A 215 12.80 -4.61 7.11
C ILE A 215 13.04 -5.40 8.38
N MET A 216 12.08 -6.20 8.81
CA MET A 216 12.23 -7.03 10.00
C MET A 216 13.42 -7.98 9.82
N GLN A 217 13.53 -8.57 8.63
CA GLN A 217 14.66 -9.40 8.26
C GLN A 217 15.99 -8.61 8.26
N LEU A 218 16.00 -7.41 7.68
CA LEU A 218 17.19 -6.56 7.66
C LEU A 218 17.64 -6.16 9.08
N ASN A 219 16.69 -5.89 9.97
CA ASN A 219 16.98 -5.57 11.37
C ASN A 219 17.59 -6.78 12.08
N LEU A 220 17.09 -7.99 11.83
CA LEU A 220 17.68 -9.23 12.33
C LEU A 220 19.11 -9.44 11.79
N GLU A 221 19.32 -9.31 10.48
CA GLU A 221 20.64 -9.44 9.86
C GLU A 221 21.65 -8.43 10.42
N ARG A 222 21.21 -7.20 10.69
CA ARG A 222 22.03 -6.15 11.33
C ARG A 222 22.38 -6.52 12.79
N ALA A 223 21.40 -6.95 13.57
CA ALA A 223 21.62 -7.37 14.96
C ALA A 223 22.61 -8.55 15.04
N MET A 224 22.44 -9.55 14.16
CA MET A 224 23.36 -10.69 14.04
C MET A 224 24.77 -10.24 13.65
N ALA A 225 24.90 -9.33 12.67
CA ALA A 225 26.21 -8.83 12.25
C ALA A 225 26.97 -8.08 13.36
N VAL A 226 26.24 -7.37 14.25
CA VAL A 226 26.85 -6.73 15.43
C VAL A 226 27.39 -7.78 16.40
N VAL A 227 26.60 -8.82 16.69
CA VAL A 227 27.03 -9.95 17.53
C VAL A 227 28.24 -10.66 16.92
N ASP A 228 28.20 -10.97 15.62
CA ASP A 228 29.31 -11.61 14.90
C ASP A 228 30.59 -10.78 14.98
N SER A 229 30.49 -9.46 14.78
CA SER A 229 31.62 -8.54 14.89
C SER A 229 32.25 -8.57 16.29
N LYS A 230 31.42 -8.56 17.35
CA LYS A 230 31.91 -8.63 18.73
C LYS A 230 32.51 -10.00 19.06
N ASN A 231 31.94 -11.09 18.53
CA ASN A 231 32.51 -12.43 18.67
C ASN A 231 33.89 -12.55 17.98
N ILE A 232 34.05 -11.96 16.80
CA ILE A 232 35.35 -11.89 16.10
C ILE A 232 36.36 -11.08 16.92
N GLU A 233 35.94 -9.96 17.51
CA GLU A 233 36.79 -9.17 18.41
C GLU A 233 37.23 -9.97 19.65
N LYS A 234 36.29 -10.70 20.28
CA LYS A 234 36.57 -11.60 21.40
C LYS A 234 37.62 -12.64 21.04
N GLN A 235 37.47 -13.31 19.89
CA GLN A 235 38.44 -14.29 19.40
C GLN A 235 39.82 -13.67 19.15
N ARG A 236 39.90 -12.43 18.65
CA ARG A 236 41.18 -11.72 18.46
C ARG A 236 41.88 -11.44 19.79
N ILE A 237 41.14 -10.97 20.79
CA ILE A 237 41.68 -10.70 22.13
C ILE A 237 42.15 -12.00 22.79
N GLN A 238 41.39 -13.10 22.65
CA GLN A 238 41.78 -14.43 23.15
C GLN A 238 43.04 -14.99 22.46
N GLN A 239 43.23 -14.72 21.17
CA GLN A 239 44.43 -15.12 20.41
C GLN A 239 45.65 -14.22 20.69
N GLY A 240 45.58 -13.28 21.65
CA GLY A 240 46.65 -12.33 21.94
C GLY A 240 46.93 -11.34 20.80
N LYS A 241 46.03 -11.24 19.81
CA LYS A 241 46.16 -10.27 18.72
C LYS A 241 45.75 -8.91 19.23
N SER A 242 46.74 -8.07 19.53
CA SER A 242 46.52 -6.76 20.12
C SER A 242 45.63 -5.87 19.25
N SER A 243 44.77 -5.09 19.93
CA SER A 243 43.93 -4.04 19.36
C SER A 243 44.77 -3.03 18.56
N LEU A 244 44.13 -2.29 17.65
CA LEU A 244 44.79 -1.25 16.85
C LEU A 244 45.56 -0.25 17.72
N MET A 245 45.02 0.10 18.90
CA MET A 245 45.65 1.01 19.86
C MET A 245 46.93 0.43 20.50
N SER A 246 46.91 -0.85 20.90
CA SER A 246 48.10 -1.51 21.48
C SER A 246 49.20 -1.74 20.44
N ARG A 247 48.86 -1.89 19.15
CA ARG A 247 49.84 -1.87 18.06
C ARG A 247 50.45 -0.49 17.80
N LEU A 248 49.68 0.58 18.01
CA LEU A 248 50.12 1.96 17.78
C LEU A 248 51.04 2.48 18.89
N PHE A 249 50.82 2.05 20.13
CA PHE A 249 51.53 2.54 21.31
C PHE A 249 52.58 1.57 21.88
N GLY A 250 52.77 0.39 21.25
CA GLY A 250 53.78 -0.59 21.68
C GLY A 250 53.53 -1.21 23.06
N ALA A 251 52.35 -0.98 23.64
CA ALA A 251 51.96 -1.53 24.93
C ALA A 251 51.35 -2.92 24.73
N VAL A 252 51.97 -3.93 25.35
CA VAL A 252 51.35 -5.24 25.55
C VAL A 252 50.38 -5.09 26.72
N ASP A 253 49.09 -5.30 26.47
CA ASP A 253 48.08 -5.31 27.55
C ASP A 253 48.48 -6.39 28.58
N SER A 254 48.40 -6.06 29.88
CA SER A 254 48.60 -7.08 30.93
C SER A 254 47.48 -8.14 30.88
N GLU A 255 47.75 -9.32 31.43
CA GLU A 255 46.78 -10.42 31.54
C GLU A 255 45.45 -9.95 32.16
N GLU A 256 45.52 -9.15 33.23
CA GLU A 256 44.38 -8.58 33.94
C GLU A 256 43.57 -7.59 33.08
N ILE A 257 44.25 -6.75 32.28
CA ILE A 257 43.58 -5.82 31.35
C ILE A 257 42.88 -6.59 30.22
N ARG A 258 43.50 -7.68 29.77
CA ARG A 258 42.94 -8.57 28.73
C ARG A 258 41.69 -9.28 29.24
N GLU A 259 41.71 -9.79 30.47
CA GLU A 259 40.56 -10.41 31.14
C GLU A 259 39.42 -9.41 31.35
N ALA A 260 39.70 -8.21 31.88
CA ALA A 260 38.68 -7.18 32.05
C ALA A 260 38.01 -6.75 30.72
N LYS A 261 38.79 -6.61 29.65
CA LYS A 261 38.25 -6.34 28.29
C LYS A 261 37.40 -7.49 27.77
N LEU A 262 37.76 -8.74 28.06
CA LEU A 262 36.98 -9.90 27.67
C LEU A 262 35.64 -9.95 28.41
N GLU A 263 35.63 -9.72 29.72
CA GLU A 263 34.40 -9.66 30.52
C GLU A 263 33.46 -8.55 30.05
N GLU A 264 33.98 -7.34 29.80
CA GLU A 264 33.18 -6.23 29.27
C GLU A 264 32.59 -6.56 27.90
N LEU A 265 33.38 -7.20 27.02
CA LEU A 265 32.94 -7.61 25.70
C LEU A 265 31.90 -8.74 25.77
N GLU A 266 32.02 -9.67 26.71
CA GLU A 266 31.05 -10.74 26.97
C GLU A 266 29.70 -10.20 27.46
N HIS A 267 29.74 -9.22 28.37
CA HIS A 267 28.54 -8.52 28.82
C HIS A 267 27.86 -7.80 27.63
N LYS A 268 28.64 -7.10 26.80
CA LYS A 268 28.14 -6.47 25.57
C LYS A 268 27.55 -7.47 24.59
N ILE A 269 28.16 -8.63 24.38
CA ILE A 269 27.63 -9.68 23.50
C ILE A 269 26.29 -10.19 24.03
N THR A 270 26.19 -10.41 25.34
CA THR A 270 24.95 -10.85 26.01
C THR A 270 23.82 -9.85 25.79
N GLN A 271 24.12 -8.55 25.92
CA GLN A 271 23.14 -7.50 25.64
C GLN A 271 22.69 -7.48 24.17
N GLU A 272 23.60 -7.61 23.20
CA GLU A 272 23.24 -7.61 21.78
C GLU A 272 22.49 -8.88 21.36
N ASN A 273 22.76 -10.02 22.00
CA ASN A 273 22.00 -11.25 21.79
C ASN A 273 20.52 -11.06 22.14
N ASN A 274 20.19 -10.23 23.14
CA ASN A 274 18.80 -9.88 23.41
C ASN A 274 18.17 -9.12 22.24
N SER A 275 18.91 -8.23 21.58
CA SER A 275 18.44 -7.53 20.36
C SER A 275 18.16 -8.51 19.22
N VAL A 276 18.99 -9.55 19.05
CA VAL A 276 18.76 -10.63 18.07
C VAL A 276 17.50 -11.42 18.42
N ILE A 277 17.30 -11.80 19.68
CA ILE A 277 16.11 -12.53 20.14
C ILE A 277 14.83 -11.72 19.87
N VAL A 278 14.84 -10.42 20.17
CA VAL A 278 13.71 -9.53 19.90
C VAL A 278 13.43 -9.42 18.40
N ALA A 279 14.47 -9.16 17.58
CA ALA A 279 14.30 -9.07 16.14
C ALA A 279 13.83 -10.39 15.49
N GLN A 280 14.22 -11.53 16.07
CA GLN A 280 13.78 -12.84 15.62
C GLN A 280 12.35 -13.17 16.05
N ALA A 281 11.92 -12.69 17.22
CA ALA A 281 10.52 -12.77 17.65
C ALA A 281 9.60 -11.92 16.77
N ASP A 282 10.05 -10.72 16.38
CA ASP A 282 9.31 -9.82 15.47
C ASP A 282 9.12 -10.40 14.05
N LEU A 283 9.95 -11.37 13.63
CA LEU A 283 9.92 -11.99 12.30
C LEU A 283 9.04 -13.27 12.24
N LYS A 284 8.68 -13.84 13.39
CA LYS A 284 7.86 -15.07 13.48
C LYS A 284 6.38 -14.77 13.32
#